data_AF-A0A1G6BYN2-F1
#
_entry.id   AF-A0A1G6BYN2-F1
#
_cell.length_a   1.000
_cell.length_b   1.000
_cell.length_c   1.000
_cell.angle_alpha   90.00
_cell.angle_beta   90.00
_cell.angle_gamma   90.00
#
_symmetry.space_group_name_H-M   'P 1'
#
loop_
_entity.id
_entity.type
_entity.pdbx_description
1 polymer ?
#
loop_
_entity_poly.entity_id
_entity_poly.type
_entity_poly.pdbx_seq_one_letter_code
_entity_poly.pdbx_strand_id
1 'polypeptide(L)'
;MNIYYHLSHYISHRNAGMDYIVGLKNLGLNLVHDINDADVIILHDDPLNYSNVLRLVSKSRYRKIIAYSVWETEDLPLQYLEPLRLVDEIWTCTPFSATAFLKHFEKVRVLEHVVSRVEPSIDDLMRITSRIGHHEDGFYFYSIVDSVNPRKNLRSLLDVFAKNFHSHKNVHLVVKQYRHAVDLASLPQVISIDKDLSPGELSALHRFCDCYISLHHAEAWGLTISDAMFFGNPVIATGYSGNMHYMSEANSYPVNHFLDHVHEEMCRRIPLYRPEMKWAYPDLRHAGYLMKKLSRDKKNPKLRNAIKDMSAFGLTEITHKMRSLLELP
;
A
#
# COMPACT_ATOMS: atom_id res chain seq x y z
N MET A 1 -7.04 11.69 28.29
CA MET A 1 -6.80 10.39 27.67
C MET A 1 -5.36 10.35 27.24
N ASN A 2 -4.57 9.49 27.86
CA ASN A 2 -3.17 9.23 27.52
C ASN A 2 -3.11 8.08 26.51
N ILE A 3 -2.40 8.27 25.40
CA ILE A 3 -2.29 7.26 24.35
C ILE A 3 -0.85 6.80 24.24
N TYR A 4 -0.63 5.49 24.35
CA TYR A 4 0.62 4.87 23.93
C TYR A 4 0.45 4.30 22.53
N TYR A 5 1.35 4.68 21.61
CA TYR A 5 1.30 4.24 20.22
C TYR A 5 2.54 3.41 19.90
N HIS A 6 2.36 2.09 19.78
CA HIS A 6 3.41 1.17 19.36
C HIS A 6 3.52 1.14 17.84
N LEU A 7 4.76 1.23 17.33
CA LEU A 7 5.06 1.19 15.91
C LEU A 7 5.92 0.00 15.55
N SER A 8 5.53 -0.68 14.48
CA SER A 8 6.33 -1.71 13.84
C SER A 8 7.75 -1.26 13.49
N HIS A 9 8.65 -2.23 13.40
CA HIS A 9 9.95 -2.06 12.72
C HIS A 9 9.83 -2.20 11.20
N TYR A 10 8.72 -2.76 10.69
CA TYR A 10 8.48 -2.87 9.27
C TYR A 10 8.13 -1.50 8.67
N ILE A 11 8.91 -1.07 7.68
CA ILE A 11 8.91 0.32 7.21
C ILE A 11 7.56 0.85 6.76
N SER A 12 6.73 0.04 6.07
CA SER A 12 5.42 0.51 5.60
C SER A 12 4.43 0.74 6.74
N HIS A 13 4.39 -0.16 7.72
CA HIS A 13 3.58 -0.02 8.93
C HIS A 13 4.06 1.17 9.76
N ARG A 14 5.38 1.31 9.91
CA ARG A 14 5.99 2.44 10.61
C ARG A 14 5.58 3.78 9.98
N ASN A 15 5.74 3.92 8.66
CA ASN A 15 5.44 5.17 7.97
C ASN A 15 3.95 5.53 8.08
N ALA A 16 3.05 4.57 7.82
CA ALA A 16 1.62 4.80 8.01
C ALA A 16 1.27 5.18 9.46
N GLY A 17 1.90 4.50 10.44
CA GLY A 17 1.75 4.79 11.86
C GLY A 17 2.23 6.17 12.28
N MET A 18 3.35 6.63 11.70
CA MET A 18 3.90 7.96 11.98
C MET A 18 2.95 9.08 11.55
N ASP A 19 2.23 8.92 10.42
CA ASP A 19 1.24 9.91 9.98
C ASP A 19 0.11 10.07 11.01
N TYR A 20 -0.40 8.96 11.57
CA TYR A 20 -1.39 9.02 12.64
C TYR A 20 -0.85 9.71 13.90
N ILE A 21 0.40 9.41 14.29
CA ILE A 21 1.03 10.06 15.45
C ILE A 21 1.15 11.58 15.25
N VAL A 22 1.58 12.02 14.06
CA VAL A 22 1.63 13.45 13.71
C VAL A 22 0.23 14.06 13.81
N GLY A 23 -0.77 13.40 13.25
CA GLY A 23 -2.16 13.80 13.35
C GLY A 23 -2.63 13.98 14.79
N LEU A 24 -2.47 12.95 15.64
CA LEU A 24 -2.89 12.99 17.03
C LEU A 24 -2.23 14.14 17.80
N LYS A 25 -0.93 14.40 17.55
CA LYS A 25 -0.21 15.55 18.13
C LYS A 25 -0.80 16.88 17.66
N ASN A 26 -1.13 17.01 16.38
CA ASN A 26 -1.75 18.23 15.83
C ASN A 26 -3.13 18.52 16.46
N LEU A 27 -3.87 17.47 16.89
CA LEU A 27 -5.12 17.62 17.62
C LEU A 27 -4.95 17.85 19.14
N GLY A 28 -3.71 17.94 19.63
CA GLY A 28 -3.40 18.17 21.04
C GLY A 28 -3.66 16.96 21.96
N LEU A 29 -3.71 15.74 21.41
CA LEU A 29 -3.86 14.52 22.20
C LEU A 29 -2.54 14.14 22.89
N ASN A 30 -2.65 13.68 24.14
CA ASN A 30 -1.48 13.37 24.95
C ASN A 30 -0.90 11.99 24.59
N LEU A 31 0.28 11.97 23.97
CA LEU A 31 1.02 10.74 23.68
C LEU A 31 2.06 10.48 24.77
N VAL A 32 1.97 9.32 25.43
CA VAL A 32 2.90 8.91 26.50
C VAL A 32 3.97 7.95 25.98
N HIS A 33 5.15 7.99 26.60
CA HIS A 33 6.28 7.13 26.23
C HIS A 33 6.30 5.79 26.97
N ASP A 34 5.81 5.74 28.21
CA ASP A 34 5.66 4.49 28.97
C ASP A 34 4.26 3.92 28.72
N ILE A 35 4.22 2.67 28.28
CA ILE A 35 2.97 1.93 28.06
C ILE A 35 2.12 1.84 29.34
N ASN A 36 2.74 1.90 30.52
CA ASN A 36 2.07 1.83 31.82
C ASN A 36 1.38 3.13 32.25
N ASP A 37 1.58 4.22 31.49
CA ASP A 37 0.93 5.53 31.73
C ASP A 37 -0.25 5.78 30.78
N ALA A 38 -0.57 4.82 29.93
CA ALA A 38 -1.59 4.91 28.90
C ALA A 38 -3.01 4.58 29.41
N ASP A 39 -4.00 5.35 28.97
CA ASP A 39 -5.41 4.97 29.01
C ASP A 39 -5.79 4.11 27.78
N VAL A 40 -5.16 4.39 26.62
CA VAL A 40 -5.36 3.67 25.36
C VAL A 40 -4.02 3.22 24.79
N ILE A 41 -3.92 1.95 24.44
CA ILE A 41 -2.74 1.36 23.76
C ILE A 41 -3.13 1.08 22.32
N ILE A 42 -2.40 1.64 21.36
CA ILE A 42 -2.56 1.34 19.93
C ILE A 42 -1.36 0.52 19.46
N LEU A 43 -1.61 -0.71 19.02
CA LEU A 43 -0.61 -1.63 18.49
C LEU A 43 -0.65 -1.58 16.96
N HIS A 44 0.23 -0.80 16.34
CA HIS A 44 0.35 -0.74 14.89
C HIS A 44 1.57 -1.57 14.42
N ASP A 45 1.38 -2.88 14.39
CA ASP A 45 2.41 -3.87 14.06
C ASP A 45 1.80 -5.17 13.51
N ASP A 46 2.64 -6.10 13.07
CA ASP A 46 2.22 -7.47 12.78
C ASP A 46 1.61 -8.11 14.05
N PRO A 47 0.41 -8.72 13.98
CA PRO A 47 -0.24 -9.35 15.12
C PRO A 47 0.66 -10.32 15.91
N LEU A 48 1.59 -11.01 15.24
CA LEU A 48 2.51 -11.95 15.90
C LEU A 48 3.42 -11.27 16.93
N ASN A 49 3.59 -9.95 16.88
CA ASN A 49 4.39 -9.18 17.83
C ASN A 49 3.59 -8.68 19.06
N TYR A 50 2.26 -8.75 19.05
CA TYR A 50 1.43 -8.11 20.08
C TYR A 50 1.68 -8.66 21.48
N SER A 51 1.84 -9.98 21.61
CA SER A 51 2.14 -10.59 22.91
C SER A 51 3.46 -10.10 23.51
N ASN A 52 4.45 -9.77 22.67
CA ASN A 52 5.74 -9.28 23.14
C ASN A 52 5.63 -7.86 23.71
N VAL A 53 4.84 -7.00 23.05
CA VAL A 53 4.59 -5.63 23.50
C VAL A 53 3.74 -5.63 24.78
N LEU A 54 2.67 -6.43 24.80
CA LEU A 54 1.72 -6.45 25.92
C LEU A 54 2.31 -7.04 27.21
N ARG A 55 3.39 -7.84 27.14
CA ARG A 55 4.15 -8.29 28.32
C ARG A 55 4.79 -7.14 29.11
N LEU A 56 4.98 -5.97 28.50
CA LEU A 56 5.54 -4.79 29.16
C LEU A 56 4.51 -4.07 30.05
N VAL A 57 3.24 -4.43 29.93
CA VAL A 57 2.15 -3.86 30.71
C VAL A 57 2.15 -4.49 32.11
N SER A 58 2.58 -3.71 33.09
CA SER A 58 2.66 -4.10 34.50
C SER A 58 1.46 -3.64 35.34
N LYS A 59 0.60 -2.77 34.78
CA LYS A 59 -0.52 -2.13 35.51
C LYS A 59 -1.90 -2.46 34.91
N SER A 60 -2.90 -2.52 35.77
CA SER A 60 -4.33 -2.67 35.49
C SER A 60 -5.04 -1.36 35.07
N ARG A 61 -4.30 -0.38 34.53
CA ARG A 61 -4.78 1.01 34.37
C ARG A 61 -5.23 1.38 32.94
N TYR A 62 -4.94 0.56 31.93
CA TYR A 62 -5.42 0.80 30.58
C TYR A 62 -6.93 0.52 30.49
N ARG A 63 -7.62 1.32 29.67
CA ARG A 63 -9.05 1.18 29.40
C ARG A 63 -9.34 0.46 28.09
N LYS A 64 -8.42 0.54 27.12
CA LYS A 64 -8.61 0.01 25.78
C LYS A 64 -7.29 -0.31 25.08
N ILE A 65 -7.19 -1.50 24.50
CA ILE A 65 -6.12 -1.94 23.61
C ILE A 65 -6.70 -2.07 22.21
N ILE A 66 -6.09 -1.39 21.25
CA ILE A 66 -6.53 -1.35 19.85
C ILE A 66 -5.40 -1.95 19.01
N ALA A 67 -5.71 -2.97 18.20
CA ALA A 67 -4.81 -3.40 17.13
C ALA A 67 -5.07 -2.54 15.89
N TYR A 68 -4.03 -2.00 15.26
CA TYR A 68 -4.11 -1.54 13.88
C TYR A 68 -3.45 -2.60 13.00
N SER A 69 -4.26 -3.45 12.36
CA SER A 69 -3.82 -4.59 11.57
C SER A 69 -4.42 -4.54 10.17
N VAL A 70 -3.67 -4.98 9.17
CA VAL A 70 -4.10 -4.99 7.77
C VAL A 70 -3.90 -6.37 7.18
N TRP A 71 -4.75 -6.74 6.22
CA TRP A 71 -4.69 -8.06 5.60
C TRP A 71 -5.20 -8.05 4.16
N GLU A 72 -4.63 -8.88 3.29
CA GLU A 72 -4.85 -8.78 1.85
C GLU A 72 -5.69 -9.92 1.25
N THR A 73 -6.14 -10.92 2.00
CA THR A 73 -7.03 -11.97 1.48
C THR A 73 -8.38 -11.98 2.18
N GLU A 74 -9.32 -12.76 1.64
CA GLU A 74 -10.70 -12.84 2.16
C GLU A 74 -10.82 -13.43 3.58
N ASP A 75 -9.78 -14.10 4.06
CA ASP A 75 -9.73 -14.73 5.39
C ASP A 75 -8.35 -14.58 6.02
N LEU A 76 -8.30 -14.57 7.35
CA LEU A 76 -7.07 -14.35 8.12
C LEU A 76 -6.17 -15.60 8.19
N PRO A 77 -4.86 -15.43 8.42
CA PRO A 77 -3.99 -16.51 8.86
C PRO A 77 -4.46 -17.03 10.22
N LEU A 78 -4.41 -18.34 10.43
CA LEU A 78 -4.74 -18.92 11.73
C LEU A 78 -3.82 -18.39 12.84
N GLN A 79 -2.57 -18.10 12.49
CA GLN A 79 -1.56 -17.56 13.39
C GLN A 79 -1.91 -16.17 13.91
N TYR A 80 -2.79 -15.42 13.22
CA TYR A 80 -3.22 -14.09 13.64
C TYR A 80 -4.37 -14.15 14.65
N LEU A 81 -5.09 -15.28 14.77
CA LEU A 81 -6.29 -15.35 15.59
C LEU A 81 -6.00 -15.13 17.07
N GLU A 82 -5.07 -15.88 17.66
CA GLU A 82 -4.77 -15.76 19.10
C GLU A 82 -4.19 -14.40 19.49
N PRO A 83 -3.19 -13.83 18.77
CA PRO A 83 -2.67 -12.51 19.14
C PRO A 83 -3.71 -11.40 19.02
N LEU A 84 -4.65 -11.48 18.07
CA LEU A 84 -5.73 -10.51 17.93
C LEU A 84 -6.82 -10.64 19.00
N ARG A 85 -6.96 -11.80 19.67
CA ARG A 85 -7.84 -11.92 20.85
C ARG A 85 -7.29 -11.19 22.09
N LEU A 86 -6.05 -10.72 22.06
CA LEU A 86 -5.44 -9.97 23.16
C LEU A 86 -5.86 -8.48 23.17
N VAL A 87 -6.58 -8.01 22.15
CA VAL A 87 -6.99 -6.60 22.04
C VAL A 87 -8.51 -6.45 22.18
N ASP A 88 -8.96 -5.26 22.57
CA ASP A 88 -10.38 -4.93 22.74
C ASP A 88 -11.06 -4.57 21.42
N GLU A 89 -10.29 -4.06 20.45
CA GLU A 89 -10.80 -3.57 19.17
C GLU A 89 -9.74 -3.67 18.07
N ILE A 90 -10.17 -3.94 16.84
CA ILE A 90 -9.30 -4.02 15.66
C ILE A 90 -9.64 -2.88 14.71
N TRP A 91 -8.64 -2.11 14.33
CA TRP A 91 -8.68 -1.13 13.25
C TRP A 91 -7.95 -1.67 12.04
N THR A 92 -8.48 -1.36 10.86
CA THR A 92 -7.87 -1.71 9.59
C THR A 92 -8.09 -0.64 8.54
N CYS A 93 -7.42 -0.73 7.40
CA CYS A 93 -7.35 0.37 6.43
C CYS A 93 -8.46 0.39 5.39
N THR A 94 -9.18 -0.73 5.17
CA THR A 94 -10.22 -0.82 4.14
C THR A 94 -11.39 -1.72 4.54
N PRO A 95 -12.60 -1.52 3.98
CA PRO A 95 -13.72 -2.44 4.15
C PRO A 95 -13.40 -3.87 3.69
N PHE A 96 -12.53 -4.02 2.68
CA PHE A 96 -12.06 -5.32 2.22
C PHE A 96 -11.31 -6.05 3.34
N SER A 97 -10.30 -5.40 3.93
CA SER A 97 -9.56 -5.96 5.07
C SER A 97 -10.52 -6.23 6.24
N ALA A 98 -11.42 -5.28 6.55
CA ALA A 98 -12.37 -5.41 7.65
C ALA A 98 -13.27 -6.63 7.49
N THR A 99 -13.69 -6.96 6.27
CA THR A 99 -14.49 -8.16 5.99
C THR A 99 -13.76 -9.45 6.40
N ALA A 100 -12.43 -9.52 6.20
CA ALA A 100 -11.64 -10.66 6.65
C ALA A 100 -11.57 -10.76 8.19
N PHE A 101 -11.38 -9.63 8.88
CA PHE A 101 -11.37 -9.59 10.34
C PHE A 101 -12.75 -9.89 10.95
N LEU A 102 -13.84 -9.38 10.37
CA LEU A 102 -15.21 -9.55 10.86
C LEU A 102 -15.70 -11.01 10.83
N LYS A 103 -15.02 -11.90 10.10
CA LYS A 103 -15.29 -13.35 10.15
C LYS A 103 -14.93 -13.97 11.51
N HIS A 104 -14.02 -13.35 12.26
CA HIS A 104 -13.47 -13.90 13.50
C HIS A 104 -13.63 -12.98 14.72
N PHE A 105 -13.89 -11.68 14.50
CA PHE A 105 -13.93 -10.66 15.54
C PHE A 105 -15.12 -9.72 15.37
N GLU A 106 -15.77 -9.35 16.48
CA GLU A 106 -16.98 -8.51 16.45
C GLU A 106 -16.67 -7.01 16.32
N LYS A 107 -15.57 -6.55 16.92
CA LYS A 107 -15.23 -5.12 17.04
C LYS A 107 -14.14 -4.74 16.04
N VAL A 108 -14.54 -4.56 14.78
CA VAL A 108 -13.65 -4.13 13.69
C VAL A 108 -14.07 -2.77 13.17
N ARG A 109 -13.11 -1.84 13.01
CA ARG A 109 -13.35 -0.51 12.43
C ARG A 109 -12.41 -0.22 11.27
N VAL A 110 -12.88 0.61 10.34
CA VAL A 110 -12.07 1.08 9.21
C VAL A 110 -11.53 2.47 9.51
N LEU A 111 -10.21 2.59 9.57
CA LEU A 111 -9.45 3.83 9.60
C LEU A 111 -8.42 3.79 8.46
N GLU A 112 -8.70 4.52 7.39
CA GLU A 112 -7.89 4.56 6.17
C GLU A 112 -6.48 5.10 6.44
N HIS A 113 -5.55 4.76 5.54
CA HIS A 113 -4.21 5.33 5.58
C HIS A 113 -4.20 6.79 5.12
N VAL A 114 -3.34 7.58 5.77
CA VAL A 114 -3.09 8.96 5.38
C VAL A 114 -2.36 8.97 4.04
N VAL A 115 -2.87 9.78 3.12
CA VAL A 115 -2.26 10.05 1.81
C VAL A 115 -1.86 11.51 1.81
N SER A 116 -0.63 11.75 2.24
CA SER A 116 0.02 13.06 2.24
C SER A 116 1.47 12.86 1.85
N ARG A 117 1.92 13.51 0.78
CA ARG A 117 3.28 13.35 0.26
C ARG A 117 3.98 14.69 0.18
N VAL A 118 5.28 14.67 0.44
CA VAL A 118 6.16 15.82 0.25
C VAL A 118 6.30 16.08 -1.24
N GLU A 119 6.21 17.35 -1.66
CA GLU A 119 6.58 17.72 -3.02
C GLU A 119 8.09 17.51 -3.21
N PRO A 120 8.53 16.97 -4.36
CA PRO A 120 9.93 16.77 -4.63
C PRO A 120 10.65 18.12 -4.80
N SER A 121 11.89 18.20 -4.32
CA SER A 121 12.76 19.32 -4.65
C SER A 121 13.25 19.24 -6.10
N ILE A 122 13.81 20.34 -6.62
CA ILE A 122 14.48 20.34 -7.93
C ILE A 122 15.61 19.31 -7.96
N ASP A 123 16.38 19.18 -6.88
CA ASP A 123 17.45 18.20 -6.78
C ASP A 123 16.93 16.76 -6.84
N ASP A 124 15.79 16.47 -6.22
CA ASP A 124 15.16 15.14 -6.28
C ASP A 124 14.75 14.81 -7.72
N LEU A 125 14.14 15.76 -8.42
CA LEU A 125 13.77 15.62 -9.83
C LEU A 125 15.00 15.38 -10.72
N MET A 126 16.08 16.13 -10.51
CA MET A 126 17.32 15.97 -11.26
C MET A 126 17.97 14.59 -11.02
N ARG A 127 18.00 14.12 -9.77
CA ARG A 127 18.54 12.79 -9.43
C ARG A 127 17.75 11.66 -10.09
N ILE A 128 16.42 11.73 -10.05
CA ILE A 128 15.55 10.74 -10.69
C ILE A 128 15.67 10.77 -12.21
N THR A 129 15.63 11.96 -12.80
CA THR A 129 15.78 12.15 -14.26
C THR A 129 17.11 11.58 -14.75
N SER A 130 18.21 11.87 -14.05
CA SER A 130 19.54 11.35 -14.38
C SER A 130 19.63 9.83 -14.26
N ARG A 131 18.99 9.25 -13.23
CA ARG A 131 19.00 7.80 -12.99
C ARG A 131 18.18 7.03 -14.02
N ILE A 132 17.03 7.54 -14.41
CA ILE A 132 16.15 6.89 -15.38
C ILE A 132 16.65 7.13 -16.81
N GLY A 133 17.21 8.32 -17.07
CA GLY A 133 17.42 8.82 -18.41
C GLY A 133 16.11 9.37 -18.99
N HIS A 134 16.19 10.50 -19.68
CA HIS A 134 15.05 11.12 -20.32
C HIS A 134 15.17 11.08 -21.83
N HIS A 135 14.14 10.57 -22.49
CA HIS A 135 13.92 10.67 -23.92
C HIS A 135 12.73 11.59 -24.14
N GLU A 136 12.88 12.63 -24.99
CA GLU A 136 11.83 13.65 -25.21
C GLU A 136 10.49 13.03 -25.67
N ASP A 137 10.55 11.90 -26.39
CA ASP A 137 9.37 11.14 -26.86
C ASP A 137 9.10 9.88 -26.03
N GLY A 138 9.73 9.73 -24.87
CA GLY A 138 9.59 8.59 -23.98
C GLY A 138 8.21 8.52 -23.32
N PHE A 139 7.70 7.31 -23.13
CA PHE A 139 6.56 7.02 -22.26
C PHE A 139 6.99 6.03 -21.18
N TYR A 140 6.87 6.42 -19.91
CA TYR A 140 7.41 5.72 -18.77
C TYR A 140 6.27 5.11 -17.94
N PHE A 141 6.03 3.82 -18.14
CA PHE A 141 5.34 3.04 -17.11
C PHE A 141 6.24 2.89 -15.91
N TYR A 142 5.67 2.80 -14.72
CA TYR A 142 6.44 2.54 -13.52
C TYR A 142 5.71 1.70 -12.49
N SER A 143 6.49 0.96 -11.70
CA SER A 143 5.99 0.21 -10.55
C SER A 143 6.99 0.33 -9.41
N ILE A 144 6.45 0.37 -8.19
CA ILE A 144 7.22 0.41 -6.96
C ILE A 144 6.84 -0.85 -6.18
N VAL A 145 7.77 -1.78 -5.99
CA VAL A 145 7.44 -3.16 -5.67
C VAL A 145 8.47 -3.85 -4.77
N ASP A 146 7.98 -4.73 -3.89
CA ASP A 146 8.81 -5.76 -3.26
C ASP A 146 8.95 -6.92 -4.27
N SER A 147 10.06 -6.94 -4.99
CA SER A 147 10.25 -7.76 -6.20
C SER A 147 10.20 -9.26 -5.96
N VAL A 148 10.52 -9.69 -4.74
CA VAL A 148 10.51 -11.11 -4.34
C VAL A 148 9.21 -11.52 -3.69
N ASN A 149 8.28 -10.59 -3.44
CA ASN A 149 6.99 -10.91 -2.88
C ASN A 149 6.04 -11.41 -3.99
N PRO A 150 5.66 -12.71 -4.01
CA PRO A 150 4.78 -13.26 -5.04
C PRO A 150 3.43 -12.53 -5.12
N ARG A 151 2.90 -11.98 -4.01
CA ARG A 151 1.64 -11.21 -4.00
C ARG A 151 1.70 -10.01 -4.94
N LYS A 152 2.87 -9.39 -5.09
CA LYS A 152 3.04 -8.21 -5.95
C LYS A 152 3.14 -8.56 -7.43
N ASN A 153 3.40 -9.84 -7.76
CA ASN A 153 3.32 -10.39 -9.10
C ASN A 153 4.13 -9.60 -10.16
N LEU A 154 5.36 -9.20 -9.80
CA LEU A 154 6.28 -8.53 -10.71
C LEU A 154 6.51 -9.33 -12.00
N ARG A 155 6.51 -10.67 -11.90
CA ARG A 155 6.70 -11.54 -13.06
C ARG A 155 5.67 -11.28 -14.17
N SER A 156 4.39 -11.25 -13.83
CA SER A 156 3.34 -10.99 -14.81
C SER A 156 3.42 -9.60 -15.41
N LEU A 157 3.85 -8.59 -14.63
CA LEU A 157 4.08 -7.24 -15.14
C LEU A 157 5.19 -7.22 -16.19
N LEU A 158 6.32 -7.86 -15.92
CA LEU A 158 7.43 -7.96 -16.87
C LEU A 158 7.01 -8.72 -18.14
N ASP A 159 6.28 -9.83 -18.00
CA ASP A 159 5.82 -10.64 -19.14
C ASP A 159 4.82 -9.85 -20.02
N VAL A 160 3.87 -9.12 -19.42
CA VAL A 160 2.93 -8.27 -20.17
C VAL A 160 3.66 -7.12 -20.87
N PHE A 161 4.60 -6.48 -20.18
CA PHE A 161 5.36 -5.37 -20.75
C PHE A 161 6.19 -5.84 -21.94
N ALA A 162 6.99 -6.89 -21.78
CA ALA A 162 7.80 -7.46 -22.85
C ALA A 162 6.94 -7.86 -24.06
N LYS A 163 5.81 -8.53 -23.82
CA LYS A 163 4.89 -8.97 -24.90
C LYS A 163 4.32 -7.82 -25.72
N ASN A 164 4.06 -6.65 -25.12
CA ASN A 164 3.41 -5.54 -25.82
C ASN A 164 4.38 -4.47 -26.34
N PHE A 165 5.56 -4.34 -25.74
CA PHE A 165 6.47 -3.21 -25.99
C PHE A 165 7.87 -3.59 -26.47
N HIS A 166 8.17 -4.88 -26.73
CA HIS A 166 9.50 -5.28 -27.23
C HIS A 166 9.96 -4.54 -28.50
N SER A 167 9.03 -4.06 -29.35
CA SER A 167 9.32 -3.32 -30.58
C SER A 167 9.16 -1.79 -30.44
N HIS A 168 8.74 -1.28 -29.28
CA HIS A 168 8.35 0.11 -29.07
C HIS A 168 9.43 0.89 -28.31
N LYS A 169 10.57 1.16 -28.95
CA LYS A 169 11.81 1.69 -28.33
C LYS A 169 11.68 2.93 -27.43
N ASN A 170 10.59 3.67 -27.54
CA ASN A 170 10.31 4.87 -26.74
C ASN A 170 9.39 4.58 -25.53
N VAL A 171 9.06 3.32 -25.25
CA VAL A 171 8.21 2.94 -24.10
C VAL A 171 9.05 2.17 -23.10
N HIS A 172 9.12 2.67 -21.87
CA HIS A 172 9.97 2.15 -20.81
C HIS A 172 9.14 1.67 -19.62
N LEU A 173 9.68 0.71 -18.88
CA LEU A 173 9.16 0.28 -17.59
C LEU A 173 10.19 0.54 -16.51
N VAL A 174 9.93 1.51 -15.63
CA VAL A 174 10.74 1.79 -14.45
C VAL A 174 10.28 0.90 -13.30
N VAL A 175 11.16 0.06 -12.77
CA VAL A 175 10.87 -0.82 -11.63
C VAL A 175 11.70 -0.37 -10.45
N LYS A 176 11.08 0.36 -9.51
CA LYS A 176 11.68 0.64 -8.22
C LYS A 176 11.48 -0.57 -7.31
N GLN A 177 12.57 -1.24 -6.97
CA GLN A 177 12.58 -2.44 -6.14
C GLN A 177 12.81 -2.07 -4.67
N TYR A 178 12.03 -2.64 -3.75
CA TYR A 178 12.22 -2.53 -2.31
C TYR A 178 12.81 -3.81 -1.74
N ARG A 179 13.65 -3.67 -0.70
CA ARG A 179 14.30 -4.77 0.04
C ARG A 179 15.23 -5.61 -0.83
N HIS A 180 14.70 -6.65 -1.45
CA HIS A 180 15.47 -7.63 -2.21
C HIS A 180 15.22 -7.41 -3.69
N ALA A 181 16.25 -6.92 -4.38
CA ALA A 181 16.20 -6.73 -5.82
C ALA A 181 16.45 -8.04 -6.57
N VAL A 182 15.77 -8.20 -7.69
CA VAL A 182 16.09 -9.20 -8.71
C VAL A 182 16.82 -8.51 -9.86
N ASP A 183 17.69 -9.24 -10.57
CA ASP A 183 18.39 -8.68 -11.72
C ASP A 183 17.42 -8.52 -12.90
N LEU A 184 17.28 -7.28 -13.36
CA LEU A 184 16.45 -6.89 -14.50
C LEU A 184 17.29 -6.21 -15.61
N ALA A 185 18.62 -6.12 -15.46
CA ALA A 185 19.48 -5.33 -16.34
C ALA A 185 19.50 -5.82 -17.79
N SER A 186 19.22 -7.12 -18.00
CA SER A 186 19.16 -7.74 -19.33
C SER A 186 17.81 -7.55 -20.03
N LEU A 187 16.79 -7.02 -19.34
CA LEU A 187 15.46 -6.87 -19.92
C LEU A 187 15.37 -5.58 -20.74
N PRO A 188 15.01 -5.65 -22.04
CA PRO A 188 15.00 -4.48 -22.90
C PRO A 188 13.94 -3.47 -22.43
N GLN A 189 14.33 -2.19 -22.36
CA GLN A 189 13.49 -1.06 -21.96
C GLN A 189 12.98 -1.12 -20.50
N VAL A 190 13.51 -2.02 -19.69
CA VAL A 190 13.26 -2.06 -18.25
C VAL A 190 14.39 -1.31 -17.55
N ILE A 191 14.02 -0.34 -16.71
CA ILE A 191 14.94 0.48 -15.94
C ILE A 191 14.77 0.08 -14.47
N SER A 192 15.75 -0.62 -13.93
CA SER A 192 15.72 -1.07 -12.53
C SER A 192 16.31 0.00 -11.60
N ILE A 193 15.59 0.32 -10.53
CA ILE A 193 16.09 1.12 -9.42
C ILE A 193 16.06 0.24 -8.17
N ASP A 194 17.20 -0.31 -7.78
CA ASP A 194 17.36 -1.16 -6.59
C ASP A 194 17.83 -0.40 -5.34
N LYS A 195 18.42 0.78 -5.51
CA LYS A 195 18.87 1.66 -4.41
C LYS A 195 17.72 2.28 -3.63
N ASP A 196 17.90 2.47 -2.33
CA ASP A 196 16.99 3.28 -1.51
C ASP A 196 16.82 4.68 -2.08
N LEU A 197 15.58 5.17 -2.01
CA LEU A 197 15.19 6.51 -2.44
C LEU A 197 14.66 7.26 -1.23
N SER A 198 15.02 8.54 -1.13
CA SER A 198 14.43 9.44 -0.15
C SER A 198 12.92 9.62 -0.42
N PRO A 199 12.12 10.12 0.55
CA PRO A 199 10.73 10.48 0.30
C PRO A 199 10.57 11.47 -0.87
N GLY A 200 11.47 12.45 -1.00
CA GLY A 200 11.49 13.41 -2.11
C GLY A 200 11.80 12.74 -3.45
N GLU A 201 12.76 11.81 -3.49
CA GLU A 201 13.08 11.03 -4.70
C GLU A 201 11.94 10.09 -5.11
N LEU A 202 11.19 9.51 -4.17
CA LEU A 202 9.98 8.73 -4.48
C LEU A 202 8.88 9.63 -5.06
N SER A 203 8.64 10.79 -4.48
CA SER A 203 7.73 11.79 -5.05
C SER A 203 8.17 12.24 -6.44
N ALA A 204 9.48 12.42 -6.65
CA ALA A 204 10.04 12.76 -7.96
C ALA A 204 9.82 11.63 -8.99
N LEU A 205 9.85 10.36 -8.58
CA LEU A 205 9.49 9.24 -9.45
C LEU A 205 8.03 9.32 -9.91
N HIS A 206 7.10 9.63 -9.00
CA HIS A 206 5.69 9.84 -9.35
C HIS A 206 5.50 11.03 -10.31
N ARG A 207 6.25 12.12 -10.12
CA ARG A 207 6.21 13.29 -11.02
C ARG A 207 6.83 13.02 -12.39
N PHE A 208 7.90 12.23 -12.45
CA PHE A 208 8.64 11.96 -13.68
C PHE A 208 7.93 10.96 -14.59
N CYS A 209 7.38 9.87 -14.02
CA CYS A 209 6.81 8.79 -14.82
C CYS A 209 5.36 9.06 -15.25
N ASP A 210 4.96 8.47 -16.38
CA ASP A 210 3.68 8.75 -17.02
C ASP A 210 2.51 7.91 -16.51
N CYS A 211 2.73 6.64 -16.13
CA CYS A 211 1.63 5.75 -15.72
C CYS A 211 2.10 4.68 -14.73
N TYR A 212 1.43 4.60 -13.59
CA TYR A 212 1.71 3.60 -12.57
C TYR A 212 1.01 2.27 -12.90
N ILE A 213 1.71 1.16 -12.74
CA ILE A 213 1.17 -0.19 -12.93
C ILE A 213 1.41 -1.08 -11.71
N SER A 214 0.37 -1.78 -11.26
CA SER A 214 0.48 -2.84 -10.26
C SER A 214 -0.44 -4.02 -10.57
N LEU A 215 0.14 -5.14 -11.01
CA LEU A 215 -0.58 -6.38 -11.32
C LEU A 215 -0.62 -7.34 -10.12
N HIS A 216 -0.71 -6.78 -8.91
CA HIS A 216 -0.75 -7.53 -7.66
C HIS A 216 -1.92 -8.53 -7.61
N HIS A 217 -1.79 -9.56 -6.79
CA HIS A 217 -2.89 -10.47 -6.51
C HIS A 217 -3.88 -9.89 -5.49
N ALA A 218 -3.38 -9.18 -4.48
CA ALA A 218 -4.19 -8.39 -3.57
C ALA A 218 -3.36 -7.33 -2.80
N GLU A 219 -4.01 -6.32 -2.27
CA GLU A 219 -3.49 -5.30 -1.36
C GLU A 219 -4.49 -5.05 -0.22
N ALA A 220 -4.00 -4.74 0.98
CA ALA A 220 -4.85 -4.23 2.04
C ALA A 220 -5.24 -2.77 1.79
N TRP A 221 -4.27 -1.95 1.35
CA TRP A 221 -4.45 -0.54 0.95
C TRP A 221 -3.82 -0.26 -0.41
N GLY A 222 -2.56 -0.64 -0.60
CA GLY A 222 -1.80 -0.29 -1.81
C GLY A 222 -1.15 1.09 -1.74
N LEU A 223 -0.26 1.32 -0.77
CA LEU A 223 0.36 2.64 -0.51
C LEU A 223 0.91 3.30 -1.77
N THR A 224 1.68 2.57 -2.58
CA THR A 224 2.29 3.10 -3.80
C THR A 224 1.26 3.39 -4.91
N ILE A 225 0.09 2.73 -4.88
CA ILE A 225 -1.03 2.99 -5.78
C ILE A 225 -1.71 4.31 -5.37
N SER A 226 -2.03 4.47 -4.08
CA SER A 226 -2.62 5.71 -3.57
C SER A 226 -1.71 6.92 -3.79
N ASP A 227 -0.39 6.72 -3.73
CA ASP A 227 0.60 7.79 -3.95
C ASP A 227 0.62 8.24 -5.40
N ALA A 228 0.62 7.28 -6.34
CA ALA A 228 0.50 7.59 -7.75
C ALA A 228 -0.79 8.35 -8.08
N MET A 229 -1.92 7.97 -7.47
CA MET A 229 -3.18 8.70 -7.64
C MET A 229 -3.11 10.13 -7.06
N PHE A 230 -2.49 10.29 -5.89
CA PHE A 230 -2.28 11.60 -5.26
C PHE A 230 -1.47 12.55 -6.14
N PHE A 231 -0.39 12.05 -6.76
CA PHE A 231 0.41 12.82 -7.71
C PHE A 231 -0.26 13.03 -9.07
N GLY A 232 -1.45 12.46 -9.28
CA GLY A 232 -2.21 12.62 -10.51
C GLY A 232 -1.69 11.74 -11.65
N ASN A 233 -1.09 10.59 -11.36
CA ASN A 233 -0.73 9.62 -12.39
C ASN A 233 -1.95 8.77 -12.79
N PRO A 234 -2.08 8.39 -14.07
CA PRO A 234 -2.89 7.25 -14.49
C PRO A 234 -2.43 5.99 -13.74
N VAL A 235 -3.38 5.26 -13.17
CA VAL A 235 -3.11 4.00 -12.46
C VAL A 235 -3.79 2.84 -13.18
N ILE A 236 -3.00 1.87 -13.64
CA ILE A 236 -3.46 0.54 -14.04
C ILE A 236 -3.16 -0.39 -12.87
N ALA A 237 -4.18 -0.91 -12.18
CA ALA A 237 -3.93 -1.92 -11.15
C ALA A 237 -5.00 -3.00 -11.15
N THR A 238 -4.67 -4.18 -10.61
CA THR A 238 -5.65 -5.27 -10.46
C THR A 238 -6.92 -4.76 -9.79
N GLY A 239 -8.06 -5.00 -10.43
CA GLY A 239 -9.36 -4.49 -9.99
C GLY A 239 -9.97 -5.28 -8.84
N TYR A 240 -9.19 -5.61 -7.82
CA TYR A 240 -9.58 -6.48 -6.70
C TYR A 240 -8.92 -6.02 -5.41
N SER A 241 -9.55 -6.28 -4.26
CA SER A 241 -9.05 -6.02 -2.89
C SER A 241 -9.04 -4.55 -2.45
N GLY A 242 -8.22 -4.20 -1.47
CA GLY A 242 -8.31 -2.95 -0.72
C GLY A 242 -8.06 -1.68 -1.53
N ASN A 243 -7.27 -1.73 -2.61
CA ASN A 243 -7.11 -0.59 -3.51
C ASN A 243 -8.44 -0.14 -4.14
N MET A 244 -9.42 -1.05 -4.26
CA MET A 244 -10.76 -0.72 -4.76
C MET A 244 -11.59 0.15 -3.81
N HIS A 245 -11.12 0.39 -2.57
CA HIS A 245 -11.75 1.37 -1.66
C HIS A 245 -11.68 2.81 -2.21
N TYR A 246 -10.63 3.11 -2.97
CA TYR A 246 -10.41 4.44 -3.58
C TYR A 246 -10.27 4.39 -5.11
N MET A 247 -10.11 3.20 -5.71
CA MET A 247 -10.10 3.03 -7.16
C MET A 247 -11.48 2.70 -7.73
N SER A 248 -11.79 3.32 -8.86
CA SER A 248 -12.95 2.99 -9.70
C SER A 248 -12.61 3.21 -11.18
N GLU A 249 -13.50 2.78 -12.09
CA GLU A 249 -13.36 3.11 -13.51
C GLU A 249 -13.43 4.63 -13.78
N ALA A 250 -13.99 5.44 -12.88
CA ALA A 250 -14.11 6.88 -13.05
C ALA A 250 -12.79 7.64 -12.77
N ASN A 251 -11.91 7.08 -11.94
CA ASN A 251 -10.67 7.73 -11.49
C ASN A 251 -9.40 6.92 -11.82
N SER A 252 -9.52 5.67 -12.27
CA SER A 252 -8.39 4.78 -12.52
C SER A 252 -8.68 3.78 -13.65
N TYR A 253 -7.82 2.78 -13.82
CA TYR A 253 -7.97 1.70 -14.80
C TYR A 253 -7.86 0.32 -14.12
N PRO A 254 -8.93 -0.13 -13.44
CA PRO A 254 -8.98 -1.46 -12.83
C PRO A 254 -8.82 -2.56 -13.88
N VAL A 255 -7.86 -3.46 -13.69
CA VAL A 255 -7.65 -4.61 -14.56
C VAL A 255 -8.61 -5.71 -14.15
N ASN A 256 -9.46 -6.16 -15.08
CA ASN A 256 -10.21 -7.42 -14.99
C ASN A 256 -9.37 -8.55 -14.41
N HIS A 257 -10.00 -9.43 -13.63
CA HIS A 257 -9.32 -10.52 -12.96
C HIS A 257 -10.24 -11.72 -12.81
N PHE A 258 -9.64 -12.85 -12.41
CA PHE A 258 -10.35 -14.02 -11.95
C PHE A 258 -9.91 -14.32 -10.52
N LEU A 259 -10.81 -14.86 -9.69
CA LEU A 259 -10.48 -15.29 -8.34
C LEU A 259 -10.14 -16.77 -8.35
N ASP A 260 -9.02 -17.10 -7.73
CA ASP A 260 -8.64 -18.48 -7.49
C ASP A 260 -7.86 -18.58 -6.17
N HIS A 261 -7.67 -19.80 -5.72
CA HIS A 261 -6.91 -20.15 -4.54
C HIS A 261 -5.45 -19.72 -4.66
N VAL A 262 -4.84 -19.33 -3.53
CA VAL A 262 -3.41 -19.04 -3.48
C VAL A 262 -2.63 -20.33 -3.78
N HIS A 263 -1.77 -20.32 -4.81
CA HIS A 263 -0.98 -21.51 -5.14
C HIS A 263 -0.05 -21.91 -3.98
N GLU A 264 0.12 -23.22 -3.77
CA GLU A 264 0.98 -23.76 -2.72
C GLU A 264 2.41 -23.22 -2.76
N GLU A 265 2.96 -22.99 -3.95
CA GLU A 265 4.30 -22.40 -4.11
C GLU A 265 4.39 -21.00 -3.48
N MET A 266 3.31 -20.21 -3.59
CA MET A 266 3.23 -18.87 -3.03
C MET A 266 3.04 -18.94 -1.51
N CYS A 267 2.23 -19.88 -1.02
CA CYS A 267 2.11 -20.17 0.41
C CYS A 267 3.45 -20.58 1.04
N ARG A 268 4.28 -21.38 0.35
CA ARG A 268 5.63 -21.75 0.83
C ARG A 268 6.55 -20.53 0.98
N ARG A 269 6.39 -19.52 0.12
CA ARG A 269 7.19 -18.28 0.15
C ARG A 269 6.71 -17.28 1.21
N ILE A 270 5.41 -17.26 1.50
CA ILE A 270 4.80 -16.41 2.52
C ILE A 270 3.87 -17.29 3.37
N PRO A 271 4.39 -17.92 4.44
CA PRO A 271 3.68 -18.97 5.20
C PRO A 271 2.52 -18.45 6.10
N LEU A 272 2.04 -17.24 5.83
CA LEU A 272 0.81 -16.70 6.38
C LEU A 272 -0.40 -16.97 5.46
N TYR A 273 -0.18 -17.09 4.14
CA TYR A 273 -1.23 -17.48 3.21
C TYR A 273 -1.42 -18.99 3.23
N ARG A 274 -2.68 -19.41 3.13
CA ARG A 274 -3.07 -20.83 3.06
C ARG A 274 -3.72 -21.15 1.72
N PRO A 275 -3.61 -22.39 1.20
CA PRO A 275 -4.18 -22.77 -0.09
C PRO A 275 -5.70 -22.57 -0.18
N GLU A 276 -6.43 -22.51 0.93
CA GLU A 276 -7.88 -22.28 0.94
C GLU A 276 -8.25 -20.80 0.76
N MET A 277 -7.30 -19.89 0.96
CA MET A 277 -7.51 -18.46 0.72
C MET A 277 -7.56 -18.17 -0.77
N LYS A 278 -8.36 -17.18 -1.18
CA LYS A 278 -8.37 -16.69 -2.55
C LYS A 278 -7.85 -15.27 -2.68
N TRP A 279 -7.34 -15.01 -3.87
CA TRP A 279 -6.93 -13.69 -4.33
C TRP A 279 -7.12 -13.57 -5.84
N ALA A 280 -6.89 -12.37 -6.39
CA ALA A 280 -7.09 -12.14 -7.81
C ALA A 280 -5.89 -12.58 -8.64
N TYR A 281 -6.17 -13.05 -9.84
CA TYR A 281 -5.20 -13.22 -10.91
C TYR A 281 -5.59 -12.24 -12.04
N PRO A 282 -4.75 -11.24 -12.34
CA PRO A 282 -5.10 -10.21 -13.32
C PRO A 282 -5.16 -10.78 -14.74
N ASP A 283 -6.13 -10.33 -15.53
CA ASP A 283 -6.19 -10.61 -16.97
C ASP A 283 -5.09 -9.82 -17.69
N LEU A 284 -4.02 -10.52 -18.02
CA LEU A 284 -2.83 -9.98 -18.68
C LEU A 284 -3.10 -9.42 -20.09
N ARG A 285 -4.16 -9.89 -20.77
CA ARG A 285 -4.58 -9.32 -22.07
C ARG A 285 -5.23 -7.96 -21.85
N HIS A 286 -6.09 -7.84 -20.85
CA HIS A 286 -6.72 -6.58 -20.50
C HIS A 286 -5.68 -5.56 -19.99
N ALA A 287 -4.74 -5.98 -19.13
CA ALA A 287 -3.61 -5.14 -18.72
C ALA A 287 -2.83 -4.61 -19.93
N GLY A 288 -2.43 -5.49 -20.85
CA GLY A 288 -1.73 -5.08 -22.08
C GLY A 288 -2.55 -4.14 -22.98
N TYR A 289 -3.86 -4.34 -23.06
CA TYR A 289 -4.76 -3.42 -23.77
C TYR A 289 -4.76 -2.03 -23.13
N LEU A 290 -4.91 -1.93 -21.81
CA LEU A 290 -4.91 -0.67 -21.07
C LEU A 290 -3.56 0.05 -21.19
N MET A 291 -2.45 -0.68 -21.10
CA MET A 291 -1.12 -0.13 -21.31
C MET A 291 -0.98 0.49 -22.70
N LYS A 292 -1.33 -0.25 -23.77
CA LYS A 292 -1.25 0.28 -25.14
C LYS A 292 -2.19 1.46 -25.37
N LYS A 293 -3.34 1.49 -24.71
CA LYS A 293 -4.28 2.62 -24.77
C LYS A 293 -3.63 3.88 -24.18
N LEU A 294 -3.07 3.77 -22.98
CA LEU A 294 -2.47 4.91 -22.27
C LEU A 294 -1.14 5.38 -22.86
N SER A 295 -0.33 4.48 -23.42
CA SER A 295 0.93 4.88 -24.08
C SER A 295 0.71 5.66 -25.39
N ARG A 296 -0.51 5.62 -25.96
CA ARG A 296 -0.88 6.33 -27.20
C ARG A 296 -1.59 7.65 -26.95
N ASP A 297 -2.32 7.76 -25.84
CA ASP A 297 -3.10 8.95 -25.49
C ASP A 297 -2.54 9.63 -24.24
N LYS A 298 -1.76 10.70 -24.45
CA LYS A 298 -1.20 11.50 -23.36
C LYS A 298 -2.26 12.30 -22.58
N LYS A 299 -3.49 12.42 -23.10
CA LYS A 299 -4.58 13.09 -22.38
C LYS A 299 -5.34 12.07 -21.55
N ASN A 300 -5.31 12.23 -20.24
CA ASN A 300 -6.09 11.39 -19.35
C ASN A 300 -7.11 12.22 -18.55
N PRO A 301 -8.41 12.15 -18.87
CA PRO A 301 -9.42 12.91 -18.15
C PRO A 301 -9.64 12.44 -16.70
N LYS A 302 -9.19 11.21 -16.36
CA LYS A 302 -9.39 10.62 -15.03
C LYS A 302 -8.48 11.20 -13.95
N LEU A 303 -7.40 11.90 -14.33
CA LEU A 303 -6.41 12.42 -13.37
C LEU A 303 -6.99 13.42 -12.38
N ARG A 304 -7.89 14.30 -12.86
CA ARG A 304 -8.54 15.31 -12.01
C ARG A 304 -9.45 14.65 -10.97
N ASN A 305 -10.11 13.56 -11.35
CA ASN A 305 -10.94 12.78 -10.42
C ASN A 305 -10.04 12.08 -9.39
N ALA A 306 -8.94 11.45 -9.83
CA ALA A 306 -8.02 10.76 -8.92
C ALA A 306 -7.49 11.71 -7.83
N ILE A 307 -6.94 12.88 -8.20
CA ILE A 307 -6.41 13.85 -7.22
C ILE A 307 -7.51 14.32 -6.26
N LYS A 308 -8.70 14.63 -6.80
CA LYS A 308 -9.84 15.08 -5.98
C LYS A 308 -10.28 14.00 -4.99
N ASP A 309 -10.39 12.75 -5.44
CA ASP A 309 -10.82 11.65 -4.58
C ASP A 309 -9.78 11.35 -3.50
N MET A 310 -8.49 11.47 -3.83
CA MET A 310 -7.40 11.24 -2.87
C MET A 310 -7.34 12.29 -1.76
N SER A 311 -7.90 13.49 -1.93
CA SER A 311 -7.93 14.50 -0.85
C SER A 311 -8.80 14.08 0.33
N ALA A 312 -9.72 13.12 0.15
CA ALA A 312 -10.53 12.57 1.24
C ALA A 312 -9.69 11.76 2.25
N PHE A 313 -8.48 11.35 1.88
CA PHE A 313 -7.56 10.58 2.71
C PHE A 313 -6.40 11.44 3.24
N GLY A 314 -6.56 12.77 3.24
CA GLY A 314 -5.58 13.70 3.79
C GLY A 314 -5.38 13.52 5.30
N LEU A 315 -4.25 14.04 5.80
CA LEU A 315 -3.87 13.92 7.21
C LEU A 315 -4.98 14.47 8.13
N THR A 316 -5.57 15.61 7.79
CA THR A 316 -6.61 16.26 8.59
C THR A 316 -7.85 15.37 8.70
N GLU A 317 -8.37 14.92 7.56
CA GLU A 317 -9.61 14.15 7.45
C GLU A 317 -9.50 12.84 8.23
N ILE A 318 -8.40 12.10 8.00
CA ILE A 318 -8.15 10.80 8.63
C ILE A 318 -7.90 10.96 10.13
N THR A 319 -7.21 12.00 10.57
CA THR A 319 -6.97 12.22 12.00
C THR A 319 -8.25 12.57 12.75
N HIS A 320 -9.13 13.38 12.16
CA HIS A 320 -10.44 13.66 12.76
C HIS A 320 -11.26 12.37 12.88
N LYS A 321 -11.27 11.53 11.85
CA LYS A 321 -11.90 10.21 11.90
C LYS A 321 -11.31 9.35 13.02
N MET A 322 -9.99 9.29 13.12
CA MET A 322 -9.29 8.55 14.18
C MET A 322 -9.69 9.03 15.58
N ARG A 323 -9.76 10.35 15.80
CA ARG A 323 -10.22 10.92 17.07
C ARG A 323 -11.64 10.48 17.40
N SER A 324 -12.57 10.56 16.44
CA SER A 324 -13.94 10.09 16.64
C SER A 324 -13.98 8.60 17.00
N LEU A 325 -13.13 7.75 16.41
CA LEU A 325 -13.05 6.33 16.77
C LEU A 325 -12.53 6.10 18.19
N LEU A 326 -11.58 6.93 18.68
CA LEU A 326 -11.07 6.84 20.05
C LEU A 326 -12.12 7.19 21.11
N GLU A 327 -13.08 8.04 20.75
CA GLU A 327 -14.15 8.49 21.64
C GLU A 327 -15.32 7.48 21.71
N LEU A 328 -15.32 6.45 20.85
CA LEU A 328 -16.33 5.39 20.88
C LEU A 328 -16.11 4.42 22.06
N PRO A 329 -17.21 3.94 22.68
CA PRO A 329 -17.16 3.04 23.82
C PRO A 329 -16.49 1.69 23.52
#